data_AF-A0A661NUH5-F1
#
_entry.id   AF-A0A661NUH5-F1
#
_cell.length_a   1.000
_cell.length_b   1.000
_cell.length_c   1.000
_cell.angle_alpha   90.00
_cell.angle_beta   90.00
_cell.angle_gamma   90.00
#
_symmetry.space_group_name_H-M   'P 1'
#
loop_
_entity.id
_entity.type
_entity.pdbx_description
1 polymer ?
#
loop_
_entity_poly.entity_id
_entity_poly.type
_entity_poly.pdbx_seq_one_letter_code
_entity_poly.pdbx_strand_id
1 'polypeptide(L)'
;MRCPACDSENPPGARTCGSCGQPLPAAAEADLLTTGVVCPKCDTFNEITARQCVRCGEPLAAITDLIPAVAGGASPAGEKTVVEKATRPDLASPPAGQPPGNAFTPVARPRRATDSLPAVTAAGPANVQRCRHCGAQLGGGQAETCPACGRRLSTRPQAITQPEEASLRLRLIRGFGQEDATWPIGPAGVTVGRNAALINIEADPYLSPVHFRLANNNGQLSLQDFGGRNGTFLRARGKSLVRQGMEFIVGRQRLTVIGLGGPTTDRRLPGTGSSRIFGSPAGNHLYVALRTLHAAADGSVQAAPVLLRAGPVITLGREGCDLNFPDDGRLAARHAEIHVKAAGLEILATGSTGVFVRLQGEQPLQNGDEIMAGEELFRVEID
;
A
#
# COMPACT_ATOMS: atom_id res chain seq x y z
N MET A 1 -11.63 46.41 13.33
CA MET A 1 -12.83 46.97 12.64
C MET A 1 -12.67 48.47 12.49
N ARG A 2 -13.04 49.08 11.36
CA ARG A 2 -12.90 50.52 11.14
C ARG A 2 -14.15 51.27 11.57
N CYS A 3 -13.98 52.43 12.20
CA CYS A 3 -15.08 53.28 12.61
C CYS A 3 -15.74 53.94 11.38
N PRO A 4 -17.05 53.79 11.15
CA PRO A 4 -17.71 54.41 9.99
C PRO A 4 -17.73 55.94 10.03
N ALA A 5 -17.50 56.55 11.19
CA ALA A 5 -17.53 58.01 11.36
C ALA A 5 -16.16 58.69 11.18
N CYS A 6 -15.05 58.04 11.56
CA CYS A 6 -13.72 58.66 11.55
C CYS A 6 -12.62 57.77 10.94
N ASP A 7 -12.99 56.61 10.41
CA ASP A 7 -12.14 55.58 9.80
C ASP A 7 -11.00 55.02 10.67
N SER A 8 -10.95 55.38 11.95
CA SER A 8 -9.97 54.85 12.91
C SER A 8 -10.12 53.33 13.11
N GLU A 9 -8.98 52.67 13.26
CA GLU A 9 -8.91 51.22 13.45
C GLU A 9 -9.13 50.88 14.93
N ASN A 10 -10.12 50.03 15.20
CA ASN A 10 -10.50 49.61 16.55
C ASN A 10 -10.34 48.09 16.71
N PRO A 11 -9.97 47.59 17.91
CA PRO A 11 -9.81 46.16 18.15
C PRO A 11 -11.15 45.41 17.97
N PRO A 12 -11.10 44.13 17.56
CA PRO A 12 -12.30 43.32 17.39
C PRO A 12 -13.04 43.18 18.74
N GLY A 13 -14.35 43.46 18.73
CA GLY A 13 -15.20 43.47 19.93
C GLY A 13 -15.35 44.83 20.65
N ALA A 14 -14.68 45.87 20.18
CA ALA A 14 -14.85 47.23 20.72
C ALA A 14 -16.29 47.74 20.47
N ARG A 15 -16.99 48.11 21.55
CA ARG A 15 -18.36 48.66 21.48
C ARG A 15 -18.40 50.17 21.18
N THR A 16 -17.28 50.85 21.38
CA THR A 16 -17.12 52.29 21.15
C THR A 16 -15.77 52.55 20.50
N CYS A 17 -15.73 53.58 19.66
CA CYS A 17 -14.51 53.99 18.97
C CYS A 17 -13.54 54.67 19.94
N GLY A 18 -12.31 54.16 20.04
CA GLY A 18 -11.28 54.73 20.92
C GLY A 18 -10.82 56.14 20.54
N SER A 19 -10.95 56.52 19.26
CA SER A 19 -10.56 57.86 18.77
C SER A 19 -11.67 58.92 18.85
N CYS A 20 -12.91 58.62 18.46
CA CYS A 20 -13.99 59.61 18.38
C CYS A 20 -15.17 59.37 19.34
N GLY A 21 -15.16 58.28 20.11
CA GLY A 21 -16.19 57.95 21.11
C GLY A 21 -17.53 57.46 20.56
N GLN A 22 -17.72 57.40 19.23
CA GLN A 22 -18.96 56.89 18.63
C GLN A 22 -19.18 55.39 18.90
N PRO A 23 -20.42 54.94 19.15
CA PRO A 23 -20.74 53.53 19.26
C PRO A 23 -20.42 52.81 17.93
N LEU A 24 -19.71 51.70 18.04
CA LEU A 24 -19.43 50.83 16.89
C LEU A 24 -20.58 49.82 16.77
N PRO A 25 -21.04 49.49 15.55
CA PRO A 25 -22.04 48.45 15.37
C PRO A 25 -21.48 47.16 15.96
N ALA A 26 -22.23 46.54 16.88
CA ALA A 26 -21.86 45.25 17.44
C ALA A 26 -21.60 44.31 16.27
N ALA A 27 -20.44 43.64 16.27
CA ALA A 27 -20.26 42.51 15.39
C ALA A 27 -21.34 41.51 15.78
N ALA A 28 -22.40 41.42 14.96
CA ALA A 28 -23.31 40.30 15.03
C ALA A 28 -22.41 39.08 14.95
N GLU A 29 -22.42 38.26 16.01
CA GLU A 29 -21.80 36.95 15.98
C GLU A 29 -22.37 36.27 14.74
N ALA A 30 -21.53 36.17 13.70
CA ALA A 30 -21.90 35.48 12.49
C ALA A 30 -21.96 34.01 12.89
N ASP A 31 -23.15 33.60 13.31
CA ASP A 31 -23.49 32.19 13.46
C ASP A 31 -23.26 31.57 12.08
N LEU A 32 -22.15 30.83 11.96
CA LEU A 32 -21.63 30.19 10.75
C LEU A 32 -22.60 29.14 10.16
N LEU A 33 -23.81 29.05 10.71
CA LEU A 33 -24.92 28.19 10.32
C LEU A 33 -26.09 28.96 9.68
N THR A 34 -26.01 30.29 9.52
CA THR A 34 -27.10 31.08 8.92
C THR A 34 -27.07 30.95 7.39
N THR A 35 -27.86 30.03 6.84
CA THR A 35 -28.06 29.89 5.40
C THR A 35 -28.72 31.17 4.85
N GLY A 36 -28.11 31.79 3.85
CA GLY A 36 -28.64 33.01 3.20
C GLY A 36 -28.22 33.12 1.74
N VAL A 37 -28.73 34.13 1.05
CA VAL A 37 -28.52 34.35 -0.39
C VAL A 37 -27.59 35.54 -0.62
N VAL A 38 -26.50 35.30 -1.35
CA VAL A 38 -25.57 36.36 -1.76
C VAL A 38 -26.10 37.03 -3.03
N CYS A 39 -26.21 38.36 -3.01
CA CYS A 39 -26.66 39.12 -4.17
C CYS A 39 -25.63 39.04 -5.31
N PRO A 40 -26.02 38.62 -6.53
CA PRO A 40 -25.09 38.44 -7.65
C PRO A 40 -24.52 39.76 -8.23
N LYS A 41 -25.05 40.92 -7.79
CA LYS A 41 -24.67 42.23 -8.33
C LYS A 41 -23.72 43.01 -7.42
N CYS A 42 -23.82 42.83 -6.10
CA CYS A 42 -23.04 43.62 -5.15
C CYS A 42 -22.48 42.79 -3.98
N ASP A 43 -22.54 41.46 -4.11
CA ASP A 43 -22.04 40.45 -3.17
C ASP A 43 -22.49 40.62 -1.72
N THR A 44 -23.57 41.37 -1.51
CA THR A 44 -24.14 41.55 -0.18
C THR A 44 -24.92 40.31 0.21
N PHE A 45 -24.63 39.78 1.39
CA PHE A 45 -25.39 38.69 2.00
C PHE A 45 -26.79 39.17 2.41
N ASN A 46 -27.81 38.38 2.11
CA ASN A 46 -29.20 38.63 2.47
C ASN A 46 -29.77 37.38 3.13
N GLU A 47 -30.79 37.55 3.97
CA GLU A 47 -31.52 36.42 4.53
C GLU A 47 -32.16 35.58 3.42
N ILE A 48 -32.34 34.28 3.68
CA ILE A 48 -32.84 33.32 2.68
C ILE A 48 -34.26 33.64 2.17
N THR A 49 -35.03 34.46 2.89
CA THR A 49 -36.38 34.89 2.53
C THR A 49 -36.41 36.26 1.82
N ALA A 50 -35.27 36.93 1.68
CA ALA A 50 -35.19 38.27 1.10
C ALA A 50 -35.53 38.24 -0.40
N ARG A 51 -36.59 38.96 -0.80
CA ARG A 51 -37.00 39.07 -2.22
C ARG A 51 -36.17 40.07 -3.01
N GLN A 52 -35.48 40.99 -2.34
CA GLN A 52 -34.61 42.00 -2.94
C GLN A 52 -33.37 42.18 -2.07
N CYS A 53 -32.26 42.57 -2.68
CA CYS A 53 -31.01 42.81 -1.96
C CYS A 53 -31.13 44.03 -1.04
N VAL A 54 -30.76 43.87 0.24
CA VAL A 54 -30.79 44.92 1.26
C VAL A 54 -29.94 46.15 0.90
N ARG A 55 -28.90 45.96 0.08
CA ARG A 55 -27.97 47.03 -0.29
C ARG A 55 -28.29 47.70 -1.62
N CYS A 56 -28.58 46.93 -2.67
CA CYS A 56 -28.71 47.47 -4.02
C CYS A 56 -30.11 47.33 -4.64
N GLY A 57 -31.06 46.72 -3.94
CA GLY A 57 -32.44 46.54 -4.41
C GLY A 57 -32.64 45.50 -5.52
N GLU A 58 -31.60 44.76 -5.91
CA GLU A 58 -31.68 43.74 -6.96
C GLU A 58 -32.64 42.61 -6.56
N PRO A 59 -33.60 42.20 -7.41
CA PRO A 59 -34.53 41.12 -7.09
C PRO A 59 -33.82 39.76 -6.98
N LEU A 60 -34.03 39.06 -5.87
CA LEU A 60 -33.42 37.76 -5.55
C LEU A 60 -34.35 36.57 -5.81
N ALA A 61 -35.54 36.82 -6.38
CA ALA A 61 -36.64 35.86 -6.55
C ALA A 61 -36.25 34.59 -7.33
N ALA A 62 -35.21 34.62 -8.17
CA ALA A 62 -34.78 33.47 -8.97
C ALA A 62 -34.11 32.33 -8.17
N ILE A 63 -33.84 32.51 -6.87
CA ILE A 63 -33.14 31.51 -6.03
C ILE A 63 -34.07 30.89 -4.97
N THR A 64 -35.16 31.57 -4.60
CA THR A 64 -36.12 31.11 -3.55
C THR A 64 -37.28 30.24 -4.04
N ASP A 65 -37.53 30.14 -5.35
CA ASP A 65 -38.66 29.36 -5.90
C ASP A 65 -38.38 27.85 -6.02
N LEU A 66 -37.24 27.36 -5.52
CA LEU A 66 -36.88 25.92 -5.52
C LEU A 66 -37.43 25.12 -4.32
N ILE A 67 -38.34 25.69 -3.51
CA ILE A 67 -38.99 24.94 -2.43
C ILE A 67 -40.52 25.08 -2.53
N PRO A 68 -41.19 23.99 -2.93
CA PRO A 68 -42.40 23.60 -2.22
C PRO A 68 -42.31 22.18 -1.63
N ALA A 69 -42.76 22.10 -0.37
CA ALA A 69 -43.38 20.96 0.31
C ALA A 69 -42.50 19.79 0.79
N VAL A 70 -41.75 20.01 1.89
CA VAL A 70 -41.52 18.97 2.90
C VAL A 70 -42.51 19.20 4.05
N ALA A 71 -43.78 18.88 3.80
CA ALA A 71 -44.81 18.79 4.83
C ALA A 71 -45.88 17.82 4.36
N GLY A 72 -45.68 16.53 4.63
CA GLY A 72 -46.64 15.48 4.29
C GLY A 72 -45.97 14.12 4.23
N GLY A 73 -45.99 13.39 5.35
CA GLY A 73 -45.48 12.02 5.41
C GLY A 73 -46.35 11.06 4.58
N ALA A 74 -45.68 10.25 3.77
CA ALA A 74 -46.09 8.90 3.38
C ALA A 74 -44.89 8.20 2.71
N SER A 75 -44.43 7.08 3.28
CA SER A 75 -43.53 6.15 2.58
C SER A 75 -44.19 5.62 1.31
N PRO A 76 -43.53 5.62 0.14
CA PRO A 76 -43.90 4.71 -0.92
C PRO A 76 -43.27 3.34 -0.68
N ALA A 77 -44.13 2.35 -0.79
CA ALA A 77 -43.86 0.92 -0.68
C ALA A 77 -42.85 0.42 -1.72
N GLY A 78 -42.24 -0.72 -1.39
CA GLY A 78 -41.20 -1.38 -2.17
C GLY A 78 -41.51 -1.55 -3.65
N GLU A 79 -40.57 -1.11 -4.47
CA GLU A 79 -40.53 -1.41 -5.88
C GLU A 79 -39.87 -2.77 -6.07
N LYS A 80 -40.68 -3.74 -6.52
CA LYS A 80 -40.24 -5.08 -6.87
C LYS A 80 -39.40 -5.00 -8.13
N THR A 81 -38.08 -5.10 -8.01
CA THR A 81 -37.21 -5.36 -9.16
C THR A 81 -37.46 -6.77 -9.69
N VAL A 82 -37.97 -6.83 -10.92
CA VAL A 82 -38.04 -8.02 -11.76
C VAL A 82 -36.61 -8.53 -11.98
N VAL A 83 -36.35 -9.77 -11.59
CA VAL A 83 -35.10 -10.47 -11.91
C VAL A 83 -35.15 -10.83 -13.40
N GLU A 84 -34.42 -10.08 -14.22
CA GLU A 84 -34.13 -10.51 -15.57
C GLU A 84 -33.10 -11.64 -15.48
N LYS A 85 -33.59 -12.86 -15.68
CA LYS A 85 -32.82 -14.10 -15.67
C LYS A 85 -31.96 -14.12 -16.93
N ALA A 86 -30.66 -13.85 -16.79
CA ALA A 86 -29.70 -14.03 -17.88
C ALA A 86 -29.63 -15.51 -18.26
N THR A 87 -30.27 -15.86 -19.37
CA THR A 87 -30.13 -17.15 -20.06
C THR A 87 -28.69 -17.27 -20.59
N ARG A 88 -27.98 -18.32 -20.18
CA ARG A 88 -26.69 -18.69 -20.79
C ARG A 88 -26.94 -19.30 -22.18
N PRO A 89 -26.12 -19.02 -23.21
CA PRO A 89 -26.13 -19.81 -24.43
C PRO A 89 -25.59 -21.22 -24.16
N ASP A 90 -26.31 -22.23 -24.62
CA ASP A 90 -25.93 -23.64 -24.56
C ASP A 90 -24.66 -23.91 -25.39
N LEU A 91 -23.61 -24.39 -24.73
CA LEU A 91 -22.53 -25.13 -25.37
C LEU A 91 -22.79 -26.62 -25.14
N ALA A 92 -23.07 -27.33 -26.23
CA ALA A 92 -23.36 -28.76 -26.24
C ALA A 92 -22.19 -29.59 -25.70
N SER A 93 -22.48 -30.46 -24.75
CA SER A 93 -21.56 -31.49 -24.24
C SER A 93 -21.46 -32.68 -25.22
N PRO A 94 -20.26 -33.24 -25.47
CA PRO A 94 -20.11 -34.51 -26.17
C PRO A 94 -20.41 -35.71 -25.24
N PRO A 95 -20.76 -36.90 -25.80
CA PRO A 95 -21.22 -38.05 -25.03
C PRO A 95 -20.10 -38.80 -24.29
N ALA A 96 -20.48 -39.41 -23.16
CA ALA A 96 -19.64 -40.18 -22.27
C ALA A 96 -19.18 -41.52 -22.90
N GLY A 97 -17.86 -41.70 -23.01
CA GLY A 97 -17.22 -43.00 -23.26
C GLY A 97 -16.82 -43.67 -21.95
N GLN A 98 -17.15 -44.96 -21.82
CA GLN A 98 -16.78 -45.82 -20.69
C GLN A 98 -15.26 -45.92 -20.48
N PRO A 99 -14.77 -46.01 -19.23
CA PRO A 99 -13.38 -46.37 -18.98
C PRO A 99 -13.18 -47.90 -19.09
N PRO A 100 -12.09 -48.38 -19.71
CA PRO A 100 -11.70 -49.79 -19.60
C PRO A 100 -11.14 -50.09 -18.20
N GLY A 101 -11.58 -51.21 -17.64
CA GLY A 101 -11.09 -51.73 -16.36
C GLY A 101 -9.66 -52.21 -16.47
N ASN A 102 -8.79 -51.67 -15.62
CA ASN A 102 -7.48 -52.23 -15.36
C ASN A 102 -7.47 -52.81 -13.94
N ALA A 103 -7.54 -54.14 -13.88
CA ALA A 103 -7.20 -54.91 -12.71
C ALA A 103 -5.70 -54.77 -12.43
N PHE A 104 -5.36 -54.05 -11.36
CA PHE A 104 -4.03 -54.14 -10.76
C PHE A 104 -4.10 -55.08 -9.56
N THR A 105 -3.53 -56.27 -9.75
CA THR A 105 -3.22 -57.21 -8.68
C THR A 105 -2.06 -56.66 -7.82
N PRO A 106 -2.15 -56.69 -6.49
CA PRO A 106 -1.02 -56.32 -5.64
C PRO A 106 0.00 -57.47 -5.64
N VAL A 107 1.14 -57.26 -6.32
CA VAL A 107 2.31 -58.13 -6.18
C VAL A 107 2.93 -57.88 -4.80
N ALA A 108 2.82 -58.89 -3.94
CA ALA A 108 3.49 -58.92 -2.64
C ALA A 108 5.01 -58.86 -2.82
N ARG A 109 5.64 -57.82 -2.28
CA ARG A 109 7.10 -57.69 -2.21
C ARG A 109 7.61 -58.67 -1.14
N PRO A 110 8.54 -59.59 -1.43
CA PRO A 110 9.06 -60.49 -0.41
C PRO A 110 9.85 -59.69 0.64
N ARG A 111 9.54 -59.94 1.92
CA ARG A 111 10.32 -59.48 3.06
C ARG A 111 11.71 -60.11 2.96
N ARG A 112 12.75 -59.29 2.82
CA ARG A 112 14.13 -59.77 2.96
C ARG A 112 14.35 -60.18 4.42
N ALA A 113 14.73 -61.43 4.59
CA ALA A 113 15.21 -61.97 5.84
C ALA A 113 16.51 -61.28 6.27
N THR A 114 16.64 -61.17 7.58
CA THR A 114 17.79 -60.77 8.38
C THR A 114 19.07 -61.47 7.95
N ASP A 115 20.14 -60.70 7.77
CA ASP A 115 21.50 -61.17 8.09
C ASP A 115 22.17 -60.16 9.02
N SER A 116 22.37 -60.62 10.24
CA SER A 116 23.10 -59.97 11.30
C SER A 116 24.57 -59.86 10.90
N LEU A 117 25.09 -58.63 10.84
CA LEU A 117 26.52 -58.40 10.70
C LEU A 117 27.25 -58.92 11.96
N PRO A 118 28.34 -59.69 11.83
CA PRO A 118 29.13 -60.12 12.97
C PRO A 118 29.85 -58.92 13.60
N ALA A 119 29.80 -58.87 14.93
CA ALA A 119 30.55 -57.91 15.73
C ALA A 119 32.05 -58.08 15.48
N VAL A 120 32.66 -57.11 14.79
CA VAL A 120 34.11 -57.02 14.66
C VAL A 120 34.66 -56.42 15.95
N THR A 121 35.23 -57.27 16.79
CA THR A 121 36.15 -56.87 17.87
C THR A 121 37.46 -56.38 17.24
N ALA A 122 37.51 -55.10 16.86
CA ALA A 122 38.75 -54.43 16.49
C ALA A 122 39.24 -53.59 17.67
N ALA A 123 40.02 -54.21 18.56
CA ALA A 123 40.99 -53.47 19.36
C ALA A 123 42.07 -52.92 18.41
N GLY A 124 41.81 -51.75 17.83
CA GLY A 124 42.80 -51.01 17.06
C GLY A 124 43.93 -50.50 17.96
N PRO A 125 45.19 -50.45 17.49
CA PRO A 125 46.29 -49.97 18.30
C PRO A 125 46.07 -48.49 18.67
N ALA A 126 46.52 -48.13 19.87
CA ALA A 126 46.48 -46.77 20.39
C ALA A 126 46.85 -45.75 19.31
N ASN A 127 46.05 -44.70 19.17
CA ASN A 127 46.19 -43.64 18.18
C ASN A 127 47.55 -42.93 18.35
N VAL A 128 48.56 -43.45 17.65
CA VAL A 128 49.91 -42.89 17.63
C VAL A 128 49.87 -41.62 16.77
N GLN A 129 49.67 -40.48 17.41
CA GLN A 129 49.78 -39.18 16.76
C GLN A 129 51.24 -38.95 16.33
N ARG A 130 51.46 -38.57 15.07
CA ARG A 130 52.79 -38.18 14.57
C ARG A 130 52.82 -36.69 14.30
N CYS A 131 53.96 -36.05 14.55
CA CYS A 131 54.17 -34.65 14.21
C CYS A 131 54.08 -34.49 12.68
N ARG A 132 53.18 -33.61 12.19
CA ARG A 132 53.02 -33.35 10.75
C ARG A 132 54.24 -32.68 10.10
N HIS A 133 55.17 -32.12 10.89
CA HIS A 133 56.32 -31.40 10.36
C HIS A 133 57.58 -32.27 10.26
N CYS A 134 57.91 -33.06 11.28
CA CYS A 134 59.12 -33.88 11.30
C CYS A 134 58.86 -35.39 11.33
N GLY A 135 57.61 -35.83 11.41
CA GLY A 135 57.23 -37.25 11.44
C GLY A 135 57.44 -37.95 12.79
N ALA A 136 57.98 -37.27 13.81
CA ALA A 136 58.26 -37.86 15.11
C ALA A 136 56.98 -38.35 15.81
N GLN A 137 57.11 -39.48 16.50
CA GLN A 137 56.02 -40.13 17.21
C GLN A 137 55.72 -39.35 18.51
N LEU A 138 54.48 -38.85 18.65
CA LEU A 138 54.04 -38.11 19.82
C LEU A 138 53.44 -39.10 20.83
N GLY A 139 54.04 -39.18 22.03
CA GLY A 139 53.42 -39.90 23.15
C GLY A 139 52.09 -39.23 23.48
N GLY A 140 51.00 -40.00 23.48
CA GLY A 140 49.61 -39.53 23.47
C GLY A 140 49.19 -38.63 24.64
N GLY A 141 49.63 -37.38 24.60
CA GLY A 141 49.29 -36.31 25.54
C GLY A 141 49.37 -34.95 24.83
N GLN A 142 48.67 -33.97 25.38
CA GLN A 142 48.46 -32.61 24.86
C GLN A 142 49.75 -31.76 24.86
N ALA A 143 50.84 -32.25 24.26
CA ALA A 143 52.08 -31.50 24.14
C ALA A 143 51.86 -30.32 23.18
N GLU A 144 51.94 -29.09 23.68
CA GLU A 144 51.85 -27.88 22.86
C GLU A 144 53.02 -27.74 21.89
N THR A 145 54.09 -28.49 22.09
CA THR A 145 55.35 -28.41 21.33
C THR A 145 55.91 -29.80 21.08
N CYS A 146 56.39 -30.04 19.87
CA CYS A 146 57.02 -31.31 19.51
C CYS A 146 58.39 -31.43 20.20
N PRO A 147 58.64 -32.46 21.01
CA PRO A 147 59.90 -32.62 21.72
C PRO A 147 61.09 -32.91 20.79
N ALA A 148 60.84 -33.37 19.56
CA ALA A 148 61.91 -33.71 18.61
C ALA A 148 62.36 -32.52 17.74
N CYS A 149 61.47 -31.60 17.37
CA CYS A 149 61.79 -30.48 16.47
C CYS A 149 61.51 -29.10 17.05
N GLY A 150 61.00 -29.01 18.28
CA GLY A 150 60.77 -27.76 19.00
C GLY A 150 59.60 -26.92 18.48
N ARG A 151 58.83 -27.39 17.49
CA ARG A 151 57.70 -26.63 16.91
C ARG A 151 56.39 -26.85 17.66
N ARG A 152 55.58 -25.79 17.76
CA ARG A 152 54.24 -25.86 18.37
C ARG A 152 53.29 -26.76 17.59
N LEU A 153 52.65 -27.69 18.29
CA LEU A 153 51.63 -28.60 17.79
C LEU A 153 50.26 -27.94 18.04
N SER A 154 49.86 -27.01 17.16
CA SER A 154 48.57 -26.33 17.28
C SER A 154 47.41 -27.32 17.18
N THR A 155 46.76 -27.62 18.29
CA THR A 155 45.51 -28.42 18.37
C THR A 155 44.27 -27.58 18.59
N ARG A 156 44.36 -26.24 18.58
CA ARG A 156 43.15 -25.42 18.45
C ARG A 156 42.70 -25.54 16.99
N PRO A 157 41.46 -25.96 16.71
CA PRO A 157 40.90 -25.77 15.38
C PRO A 157 41.04 -24.28 15.13
N GLN A 158 41.88 -23.91 14.15
CA GLN A 158 41.70 -22.61 13.55
C GLN A 158 40.28 -22.67 13.03
N ALA A 159 39.39 -21.89 13.66
CA ALA A 159 38.12 -21.59 13.07
C ALA A 159 38.47 -21.17 11.65
N ILE A 160 38.05 -21.99 10.69
CA ILE A 160 37.98 -21.57 9.31
C ILE A 160 37.15 -20.29 9.43
N THR A 161 37.78 -19.14 9.23
CA THR A 161 37.05 -17.90 8.99
C THR A 161 36.28 -18.22 7.73
N GLN A 162 35.06 -18.73 7.91
CA GLN A 162 34.08 -18.77 6.84
C GLN A 162 34.06 -17.32 6.32
N PRO A 163 34.06 -17.12 4.99
CA PRO A 163 33.81 -15.78 4.47
C PRO A 163 32.57 -15.27 5.22
N GLU A 164 32.61 -14.05 5.75
CA GLU A 164 31.46 -13.43 6.40
C GLU A 164 30.26 -13.59 5.46
N GLU A 165 29.46 -14.63 5.68
CA GLU A 165 28.21 -14.84 4.96
C GLU A 165 27.32 -13.74 5.49
N ALA A 166 27.10 -12.72 4.65
CA ALA A 166 26.26 -11.59 4.99
C ALA A 166 25.01 -12.09 5.71
N SER A 167 24.74 -11.54 6.89
CA SER A 167 23.66 -12.05 7.74
C SER A 167 22.35 -11.53 7.14
N LEU A 168 21.69 -12.38 6.35
CA LEU A 168 20.44 -12.05 5.68
C LEU A 168 19.27 -12.41 6.60
N ARG A 169 18.49 -11.41 7.00
CA ARG A 169 17.35 -11.58 7.92
C ARG A 169 16.11 -10.88 7.37
N LEU A 170 14.96 -11.50 7.56
CA LEU A 170 13.65 -10.91 7.30
C LEU A 170 12.98 -10.64 8.65
N ARG A 171 12.71 -9.37 8.95
CA ARG A 171 12.02 -8.97 10.18
C ARG A 171 10.59 -8.53 9.88
N LEU A 172 9.63 -9.02 10.66
CA LEU A 172 8.26 -8.50 10.65
C LEU A 172 8.19 -7.23 11.49
N ILE A 173 7.90 -6.09 10.87
CA ILE A 173 7.77 -4.81 11.58
C ILE A 173 6.38 -4.64 12.16
N ARG A 174 5.35 -5.09 11.45
CA ARG A 174 3.95 -4.88 11.80
C ARG A 174 3.11 -6.01 11.24
N GLY A 175 2.18 -6.52 12.04
CA GLY A 175 1.42 -7.71 11.68
C GLY A 175 0.41 -8.15 12.72
N PHE A 176 -0.30 -9.24 12.43
CA PHE A 176 -1.20 -9.88 13.39
C PHE A 176 -0.43 -10.60 14.53
N GLY A 177 0.02 -9.84 15.52
CA GLY A 177 0.43 -10.36 16.83
C GLY A 177 1.80 -11.07 16.90
N GLN A 178 2.61 -11.00 15.85
CA GLN A 178 4.00 -11.50 15.80
C GLN A 178 5.00 -10.39 15.46
N GLU A 179 4.68 -9.14 15.83
CA GLU A 179 5.56 -7.99 15.59
C GLU A 179 6.97 -8.29 16.14
N ASP A 180 8.00 -7.92 15.36
CA ASP A 180 9.42 -8.18 15.59
C ASP A 180 9.92 -9.63 15.40
N ALA A 181 9.07 -10.55 14.93
CA ALA A 181 9.54 -11.87 14.49
C ALA A 181 10.61 -11.73 13.39
N THR A 182 11.73 -12.43 13.56
CA THR A 182 12.87 -12.36 12.63
C THR A 182 13.25 -13.74 12.16
N TRP A 183 13.38 -13.92 10.86
CA TRP A 183 13.75 -15.19 10.23
C TRP A 183 15.05 -15.05 9.42
N PRO A 184 16.00 -16.00 9.56
CA PRO A 184 17.18 -16.01 8.72
C PRO A 184 16.82 -16.42 7.27
N ILE A 185 17.45 -15.78 6.29
CA ILE A 185 17.30 -16.11 4.88
C ILE A 185 18.50 -16.97 4.47
N GLY A 186 18.27 -18.27 4.35
CA GLY A 186 19.30 -19.22 3.94
C GLY A 186 19.70 -19.09 2.46
N PRO A 187 20.67 -19.91 2.00
CA PRO A 187 21.17 -19.89 0.62
C PRO A 187 20.09 -20.29 -0.42
N ALA A 188 19.10 -21.08 -0.04
CA ALA A 188 17.97 -21.43 -0.93
C ALA A 188 16.92 -20.31 -1.07
N GLY A 189 17.06 -19.24 -0.28
CA GLY A 189 16.03 -18.24 -0.07
C GLY A 189 14.94 -18.72 0.90
N VAL A 190 13.84 -17.96 0.98
CA VAL A 190 12.69 -18.27 1.83
C VAL A 190 11.38 -17.92 1.12
N THR A 191 10.33 -18.68 1.39
CA THR A 191 8.96 -18.35 0.95
C THR A 191 8.13 -17.90 2.14
N VAL A 192 7.28 -16.89 1.91
CA VAL A 192 6.36 -16.34 2.90
C VAL A 192 4.94 -16.48 2.37
N GLY A 193 4.02 -16.89 3.23
CA GLY A 193 2.62 -17.07 2.87
C GLY A 193 1.76 -17.33 4.09
N ARG A 194 0.49 -17.62 3.85
CA ARG A 194 -0.47 -17.86 4.94
C ARG A 194 -0.23 -19.19 5.64
N ASN A 195 -0.13 -20.28 4.88
CA ASN A 195 -0.11 -21.64 5.45
C ASN A 195 0.56 -22.73 4.58
N ALA A 196 1.13 -22.39 3.42
CA ALA A 196 1.79 -23.34 2.52
C ALA A 196 3.23 -22.93 2.18
N ALA A 197 3.82 -22.03 2.96
CA ALA A 197 5.16 -21.49 2.77
C ALA A 197 6.10 -21.94 3.90
N LEU A 198 7.40 -21.60 3.78
CA LEU A 198 8.36 -21.88 4.85
C LEU A 198 8.08 -21.00 6.08
N ILE A 199 7.77 -19.72 5.86
CA ILE A 199 7.26 -18.81 6.89
C ILE A 199 5.76 -18.67 6.70
N ASN A 200 4.99 -19.15 7.69
CA ASN A 200 3.53 -19.11 7.68
C ASN A 200 3.03 -18.05 8.67
N ILE A 201 2.17 -17.17 8.17
CA ILE A 201 1.44 -16.18 8.98
C ILE A 201 -0.05 -16.47 8.81
N GLU A 202 -0.54 -17.43 9.60
CA GLU A 202 -1.89 -17.96 9.47
C GLU A 202 -2.98 -16.94 9.86
N ALA A 203 -2.60 -15.95 10.67
CA ALA A 203 -3.50 -14.93 11.17
C ALA A 203 -3.94 -13.90 10.12
N ASP A 204 -3.19 -13.72 9.03
CA ASP A 204 -3.54 -12.78 7.97
C ASP A 204 -4.36 -13.46 6.85
N PRO A 205 -5.68 -13.18 6.72
CA PRO A 205 -6.52 -13.76 5.68
C PRO A 205 -6.23 -13.21 4.28
N TYR A 206 -5.54 -12.07 4.16
CA TYR A 206 -5.18 -11.43 2.90
C TYR A 206 -3.90 -11.98 2.30
N LEU A 207 -3.17 -12.84 3.02
CA LEU A 207 -2.07 -13.60 2.44
C LEU A 207 -2.57 -14.79 1.61
N SER A 208 -1.92 -15.01 0.47
CA SER A 208 -2.08 -16.25 -0.31
C SER A 208 -1.36 -17.41 0.40
N PRO A 209 -1.75 -18.68 0.18
CA PRO A 209 -1.09 -19.83 0.82
C PRO A 209 0.43 -19.82 0.69
N VAL A 210 0.92 -19.49 -0.51
CA VAL A 210 2.28 -19.03 -0.79
C VAL A 210 2.15 -17.67 -1.46
N HIS A 211 2.72 -16.61 -0.89
CA HIS A 211 2.51 -15.24 -1.35
C HIS A 211 3.69 -14.72 -2.17
N PHE A 212 4.88 -14.74 -1.58
CA PHE A 212 6.11 -14.30 -2.24
C PHE A 212 7.30 -15.16 -1.84
N ARG A 213 8.38 -15.03 -2.61
CA ARG A 213 9.68 -15.64 -2.36
C ARG A 213 10.75 -14.57 -2.29
N LEU A 214 11.65 -14.72 -1.33
CA LEU A 214 12.96 -14.09 -1.31
C LEU A 214 13.96 -15.10 -1.84
N ALA A 215 14.50 -14.89 -3.04
CA ALA A 215 15.59 -15.71 -3.55
C ALA A 215 16.93 -15.08 -3.12
N ASN A 216 17.89 -15.92 -2.79
CA ASN A 216 19.24 -15.51 -2.44
C ASN A 216 20.21 -16.03 -3.51
N ASN A 217 20.75 -15.12 -4.30
CA ASN A 217 21.74 -15.42 -5.33
C ASN A 217 23.11 -14.90 -4.87
N ASN A 218 23.84 -15.70 -4.09
CA ASN A 218 25.17 -15.37 -3.58
C ASN A 218 25.22 -14.03 -2.81
N GLY A 219 24.25 -13.79 -1.92
CA GLY A 219 24.14 -12.57 -1.13
C GLY A 219 23.30 -11.46 -1.79
N GLN A 220 22.96 -11.60 -3.08
CA GLN A 220 22.00 -10.71 -3.72
C GLN A 220 20.57 -11.24 -3.53
N LEU A 221 19.79 -10.55 -2.70
CA LEU A 221 18.39 -10.87 -2.49
C LEU A 221 17.52 -10.35 -3.64
N SER A 222 16.58 -11.16 -4.09
CA SER A 222 15.52 -10.75 -4.99
C SER A 222 14.15 -11.17 -4.47
N LEU A 223 13.17 -10.29 -4.67
CA LEU A 223 11.78 -10.50 -4.30
C LEU A 223 10.98 -10.91 -5.53
N GLN A 224 10.25 -12.02 -5.41
CA GLN A 224 9.36 -12.54 -6.43
C GLN A 224 7.96 -12.73 -5.85
N ASP A 225 6.96 -12.10 -6.47
CA ASP A 225 5.54 -12.31 -6.16
C ASP A 225 5.01 -13.55 -6.91
N PHE A 226 4.17 -14.36 -6.27
CA PHE A 226 3.56 -15.54 -6.91
C PHE A 226 2.21 -15.24 -7.60
N GLY A 227 1.83 -13.98 -7.77
CA GLY A 227 0.62 -13.59 -8.50
C GLY A 227 -0.67 -13.74 -7.69
N GLY A 228 -0.59 -13.65 -6.37
CA GLY A 228 -1.77 -13.67 -5.50
C GLY A 228 -2.72 -12.49 -5.80
N ARG A 229 -4.01 -12.65 -5.47
CA ARG A 229 -5.05 -11.62 -5.70
C ARG A 229 -4.65 -10.26 -5.12
N ASN A 230 -4.15 -10.26 -3.89
CA ASN A 230 -3.79 -9.04 -3.19
C ASN A 230 -2.42 -8.50 -3.62
N GLY A 231 -1.51 -9.38 -4.06
CA GLY A 231 -0.18 -9.03 -4.56
C GLY A 231 0.78 -8.50 -3.49
N THR A 232 2.06 -8.52 -3.83
CA THR A 232 3.15 -7.97 -3.01
C THR A 232 3.51 -6.55 -3.44
N PHE A 233 3.80 -5.68 -2.48
CA PHE A 233 4.21 -4.30 -2.70
C PHE A 233 5.58 -4.03 -2.07
N LEU A 234 6.40 -3.22 -2.75
CA LEU A 234 7.70 -2.77 -2.25
C LEU A 234 7.64 -1.27 -1.95
N ARG A 235 8.22 -0.85 -0.83
CA ARG A 235 8.34 0.58 -0.50
C ARG A 235 9.21 1.29 -1.52
N ALA A 236 8.73 2.42 -2.02
CA ALA A 236 9.48 3.28 -2.93
C ALA A 236 10.70 3.90 -2.22
N ARG A 237 11.91 3.68 -2.77
CA ARG A 237 13.16 4.27 -2.27
C ARG A 237 13.34 5.76 -2.64
N GLY A 238 12.42 6.31 -3.44
CA GLY A 238 12.49 7.66 -3.98
C GLY A 238 11.40 7.86 -5.03
N LYS A 239 11.74 8.53 -6.14
CA LYS A 239 10.84 8.67 -7.28
C LYS A 239 10.65 7.32 -7.96
N SER A 240 9.43 6.81 -7.96
CA SER A 240 9.08 5.54 -8.60
C SER A 240 8.22 5.78 -9.83
N LEU A 241 8.63 5.24 -10.98
CA LEU A 241 7.84 5.29 -12.20
C LEU A 241 6.61 4.38 -12.06
N VAL A 242 5.43 4.91 -12.37
CA VAL A 242 4.17 4.17 -12.34
C VAL A 242 3.49 4.29 -13.70
N ARG A 243 2.89 3.19 -14.16
CA ARG A 243 2.22 3.09 -15.45
C ARG A 243 0.75 2.77 -15.28
N GLN A 244 0.00 2.92 -16.37
CA GLN A 244 -1.38 2.45 -16.43
C GLN A 244 -1.46 0.96 -16.06
N GLY A 245 -2.48 0.61 -15.28
CA GLY A 245 -2.69 -0.73 -14.71
C GLY A 245 -1.90 -1.01 -13.43
N MET A 246 -0.90 -0.18 -13.09
CA MET A 246 -0.15 -0.38 -11.85
C MET A 246 -0.94 0.09 -10.62
N GLU A 247 -0.58 -0.50 -9.49
CA GLU A 247 -1.18 -0.22 -8.20
C GLU A 247 -0.14 0.27 -7.22
N PHE A 248 -0.57 1.16 -6.32
CA PHE A 248 0.24 1.64 -5.23
C PHE A 248 -0.61 1.87 -3.99
N ILE A 249 0.02 1.89 -2.83
CA ILE A 249 -0.60 2.10 -1.53
C ILE A 249 0.02 3.34 -0.88
N VAL A 250 -0.84 4.21 -0.36
CA VAL A 250 -0.49 5.35 0.50
C VAL A 250 -1.36 5.29 1.75
N GLY A 251 -0.75 5.20 2.93
CA GLY A 251 -1.50 4.98 4.17
C GLY A 251 -2.28 3.66 4.14
N ARG A 252 -3.62 3.74 4.16
CA ARG A 252 -4.57 2.62 3.93
C ARG A 252 -5.20 2.65 2.52
N GLN A 253 -4.94 3.68 1.73
CA GLN A 253 -5.52 3.83 0.41
C GLN A 253 -4.72 3.03 -0.61
N ARG A 254 -5.36 1.99 -1.18
CA ARG A 254 -4.84 1.29 -2.36
C ARG A 254 -5.43 1.93 -3.60
N LEU A 255 -4.60 2.38 -4.53
CA LEU A 255 -5.03 3.03 -5.76
C LEU A 255 -4.48 2.31 -6.98
N THR A 256 -5.29 2.25 -8.03
CA THR A 256 -4.89 1.79 -9.37
C THR A 256 -4.82 2.98 -10.31
N VAL A 257 -3.75 3.06 -11.09
CA VAL A 257 -3.65 4.01 -12.21
C VAL A 257 -4.46 3.46 -13.38
N ILE A 258 -5.65 4.01 -13.62
CA ILE A 258 -6.53 3.55 -14.70
C ILE A 258 -6.13 4.16 -16.05
N GLY A 259 -5.53 5.35 -16.02
CA GLY A 259 -5.16 6.04 -17.24
C GLY A 259 -4.24 7.23 -16.98
N LEU A 260 -3.30 7.41 -17.90
CA LEU A 260 -2.56 8.63 -18.13
C LEU A 260 -3.09 9.21 -19.43
N GLY A 261 -3.56 10.45 -19.41
CA GLY A 261 -4.12 11.08 -20.60
C GLY A 261 -3.36 12.32 -21.03
N GLY A 262 -3.25 12.46 -22.35
CA GLY A 262 -2.73 13.64 -23.05
C GLY A 262 -3.58 14.89 -22.79
N PRO A 263 -3.19 16.04 -23.36
CA PRO A 263 -3.80 17.33 -23.03
C PRO A 263 -5.31 17.22 -23.13
N THR A 264 -5.93 17.41 -21.98
CA THR A 264 -7.37 17.51 -21.82
C THR A 264 -7.95 18.41 -22.90
N THR A 265 -8.94 17.90 -23.63
CA THR A 265 -9.62 18.70 -24.65
C THR A 265 -10.64 19.59 -23.95
N ASP A 266 -10.63 20.90 -24.24
CA ASP A 266 -11.63 21.84 -23.74
C ASP A 266 -13.00 21.48 -24.34
N ARG A 267 -13.76 20.60 -23.67
CA ARG A 267 -15.05 20.13 -24.15
C ARG A 267 -16.13 21.17 -23.82
N ARG A 268 -16.50 21.94 -24.84
CA ARG A 268 -17.57 22.94 -24.76
C ARG A 268 -18.91 22.33 -25.13
N LEU A 269 -19.99 22.85 -24.55
CA LEU A 269 -21.33 22.47 -24.98
C LEU A 269 -21.54 22.87 -26.44
N PRO A 270 -22.04 21.95 -27.30
CA PRO A 270 -22.43 22.29 -28.67
C PRO A 270 -23.42 23.46 -28.65
N GLY A 271 -23.22 24.45 -29.52
CA GLY A 271 -24.16 25.57 -29.72
C GLY A 271 -24.05 26.75 -28.75
N THR A 272 -23.27 26.66 -27.67
CA THR A 272 -23.11 27.81 -26.72
C THR A 272 -21.72 28.44 -26.73
N GLY A 273 -20.74 27.88 -27.46
CA GLY A 273 -19.45 28.49 -27.83
C GLY A 273 -18.46 28.77 -26.69
N SER A 274 -18.94 29.10 -25.49
CA SER A 274 -18.15 29.52 -24.32
C SER A 274 -18.40 28.67 -23.07
N SER A 275 -19.48 27.89 -23.02
CA SER A 275 -19.84 27.12 -21.82
C SER A 275 -19.13 25.77 -21.78
N ARG A 276 -18.45 25.48 -20.67
CA ARG A 276 -17.81 24.18 -20.41
C ARG A 276 -18.79 23.21 -19.77
N ILE A 277 -18.64 21.91 -20.07
CA ILE A 277 -19.37 20.87 -19.34
C ILE A 277 -18.81 20.81 -17.91
N PHE A 278 -19.69 20.83 -16.92
CA PHE A 278 -19.31 20.70 -15.51
C PHE A 278 -18.46 19.43 -15.28
N GLY A 279 -17.32 19.58 -14.60
CA GLY A 279 -16.36 18.49 -14.37
C GLY A 279 -15.42 18.18 -15.54
N SER A 280 -15.46 18.94 -16.64
CA SER A 280 -14.44 18.84 -17.69
C SER A 280 -13.08 19.25 -17.12
N PRO A 281 -12.02 18.46 -17.33
CA PRO A 281 -10.68 18.88 -16.95
C PRO A 281 -10.30 20.20 -17.63
N ALA A 282 -9.52 21.05 -16.94
CA ALA A 282 -8.98 22.27 -17.54
C ALA A 282 -8.14 21.91 -18.76
N GLY A 283 -8.39 22.53 -19.92
CA GLY A 283 -7.75 22.18 -21.19
C GLY A 283 -6.21 22.28 -21.17
N ASN A 284 -5.56 21.58 -22.10
CA ASN A 284 -4.10 21.57 -22.29
C ASN A 284 -3.25 21.09 -21.09
N HIS A 285 -3.84 20.35 -20.15
CA HIS A 285 -3.10 19.74 -19.05
C HIS A 285 -3.04 18.23 -19.21
N LEU A 286 -1.90 17.63 -18.83
CA LEU A 286 -1.87 16.20 -18.60
C LEU A 286 -2.69 15.89 -17.35
N TYR A 287 -3.33 14.72 -17.35
CA TYR A 287 -4.14 14.26 -16.25
C TYR A 287 -3.86 12.80 -15.90
N VAL A 288 -4.16 12.46 -14.66
CA VAL A 288 -4.18 11.08 -14.17
C VAL A 288 -5.61 10.70 -13.77
N ALA A 289 -5.99 9.47 -14.09
CA ALA A 289 -7.19 8.82 -13.61
C ALA A 289 -6.80 7.73 -12.62
N LEU A 290 -7.25 7.86 -11.37
CA LEU A 290 -6.99 6.90 -10.30
C LEU A 290 -8.29 6.24 -9.87
N ARG A 291 -8.25 4.95 -9.54
CA ARG A 291 -9.34 4.25 -8.84
C ARG A 291 -8.89 3.92 -7.44
N THR A 292 -9.68 4.23 -6.43
CA THR A 292 -9.45 3.64 -5.11
C THR A 292 -9.95 2.20 -5.10
N LEU A 293 -9.22 1.29 -4.48
CA LEU A 293 -9.63 -0.08 -4.26
C LEU A 293 -10.03 -0.20 -2.80
N HIS A 294 -11.31 0.01 -2.52
CA HIS A 294 -11.87 -0.26 -1.18
C HIS A 294 -12.35 -1.71 -1.13
N ALA A 295 -11.99 -2.40 -0.05
CA ALA A 295 -12.68 -3.61 0.36
C ALA A 295 -13.98 -3.18 1.07
N ALA A 296 -15.11 -3.72 0.64
CA ALA A 296 -16.32 -3.69 1.45
C ALA A 296 -16.11 -4.53 2.71
N ALA A 297 -16.97 -4.35 3.71
CA ALA A 297 -16.91 -5.08 4.99
C ALA A 297 -17.02 -6.61 4.81
N ASP A 298 -17.54 -7.08 3.69
CA ASP A 298 -17.64 -8.49 3.30
C ASP A 298 -16.45 -8.99 2.45
N GLY A 299 -15.43 -8.15 2.25
CA GLY A 299 -14.26 -8.46 1.40
C GLY A 299 -14.54 -8.38 -0.11
N SER A 300 -15.73 -7.96 -0.53
CA SER A 300 -16.01 -7.67 -1.94
C SER A 300 -15.32 -6.38 -2.38
N VAL A 301 -14.93 -6.30 -3.66
CA VAL A 301 -14.34 -5.07 -4.21
C VAL A 301 -15.49 -4.10 -4.47
N GLN A 302 -15.57 -3.02 -3.69
CA GLN A 302 -16.53 -1.97 -3.97
C GLN A 302 -16.05 -1.17 -5.19
N ALA A 303 -16.94 -0.93 -6.15
CA ALA A 303 -16.68 -0.06 -7.27
C ALA A 303 -16.52 1.38 -6.75
N ALA A 304 -15.27 1.79 -6.52
CA ALA A 304 -14.97 3.13 -6.04
C ALA A 304 -14.94 4.15 -7.19
N PRO A 305 -15.19 5.44 -6.89
CA PRO A 305 -15.16 6.49 -7.91
C PRO A 305 -13.79 6.61 -8.57
N VAL A 306 -13.81 7.02 -9.84
CA VAL A 306 -12.59 7.39 -10.57
C VAL A 306 -12.25 8.84 -10.21
N LEU A 307 -11.06 9.03 -9.67
CA LEU A 307 -10.51 10.34 -9.30
C LEU A 307 -9.71 10.88 -10.48
N LEU A 308 -10.22 11.95 -11.11
CA LEU A 308 -9.53 12.67 -12.16
C LEU A 308 -8.85 13.90 -11.58
N ARG A 309 -7.54 14.04 -11.84
CA ARG A 309 -6.75 15.21 -11.44
C ARG A 309 -5.82 15.63 -12.56
N ALA A 310 -5.77 16.94 -12.81
CA ALA A 310 -4.92 17.56 -13.80
C ALA A 310 -3.85 18.40 -13.11
N GLY A 311 -2.65 18.44 -13.68
CA GLY A 311 -1.54 19.23 -13.16
C GLY A 311 -0.19 18.59 -13.52
N PRO A 312 0.93 19.30 -13.33
CA PRO A 312 2.24 18.67 -13.37
C PRO A 312 2.55 17.91 -12.07
N VAL A 313 1.93 18.29 -10.94
CA VAL A 313 2.08 17.66 -9.62
C VAL A 313 0.70 17.55 -8.98
N ILE A 314 0.37 16.36 -8.49
CA ILE A 314 -0.88 16.04 -7.82
C ILE A 314 -0.55 15.47 -6.44
N THR A 315 -1.14 16.04 -5.41
CA THR A 315 -0.74 15.82 -4.03
C THR A 315 -1.76 14.94 -3.34
N LEU A 316 -1.28 14.01 -2.51
CA LEU A 316 -2.09 13.06 -1.77
C LEU A 316 -1.73 13.12 -0.28
N GLY A 317 -2.73 13.10 0.57
CA GLY A 317 -2.52 13.06 2.00
C GLY A 317 -3.81 13.15 2.78
N ARG A 318 -3.69 13.45 4.08
CA ARG A 318 -4.83 13.52 4.99
C ARG A 318 -5.59 14.84 4.82
N GLU A 319 -4.89 15.93 4.57
CA GLU A 319 -5.47 17.28 4.47
C GLU A 319 -4.60 18.22 3.60
N GLY A 320 -5.21 19.27 3.05
CA GLY A 320 -4.48 20.28 2.26
C GLY A 320 -3.85 19.78 0.94
N CYS A 321 -4.33 18.65 0.42
CA CYS A 321 -3.88 18.02 -0.82
C CYS A 321 -4.95 18.05 -1.92
N ASP A 322 -4.56 17.73 -3.16
CA ASP A 322 -5.50 17.59 -4.28
C ASP A 322 -6.42 16.37 -4.09
N LEU A 323 -5.92 15.34 -3.41
CA LEU A 323 -6.64 14.15 -2.95
C LEU A 323 -6.46 14.04 -1.43
N ASN A 324 -7.53 14.32 -0.70
CA ASN A 324 -7.57 14.25 0.76
C ASN A 324 -8.30 12.98 1.22
N PHE A 325 -7.71 12.27 2.17
CA PHE A 325 -8.30 11.11 2.84
C PHE A 325 -8.25 11.35 4.36
N PRO A 326 -9.18 12.16 4.90
CA PRO A 326 -9.11 12.65 6.29
C PRO A 326 -9.20 11.55 7.34
N ASP A 327 -9.92 10.46 7.04
CA ASP A 327 -10.13 9.33 7.96
C ASP A 327 -8.94 8.37 8.03
N ASP A 328 -7.91 8.57 7.20
CA ASP A 328 -6.75 7.69 7.14
C ASP A 328 -5.63 8.18 8.06
N GLY A 329 -5.62 7.67 9.29
CA GLY A 329 -4.58 7.99 10.29
C GLY A 329 -3.16 7.52 9.91
N ARG A 330 -2.98 6.72 8.85
CA ARG A 330 -1.64 6.33 8.36
C ARG A 330 -1.06 7.33 7.38
N LEU A 331 -1.84 8.29 6.90
CA LEU A 331 -1.38 9.36 6.03
C LEU A 331 -0.88 10.56 6.84
N ALA A 332 0.22 11.14 6.35
CA ALA A 332 0.62 12.48 6.75
C ALA A 332 -0.31 13.52 6.10
N ALA A 333 -0.31 14.77 6.59
CA ALA A 333 -1.06 15.88 5.98
C ALA A 333 -0.80 15.95 4.48
N ARG A 334 0.47 16.05 4.08
CA ARG A 334 0.96 15.77 2.72
C ARG A 334 1.84 14.52 2.77
N HIS A 335 1.42 13.47 2.08
CA HIS A 335 2.02 12.14 2.21
C HIS A 335 2.72 11.66 0.93
N ALA A 336 2.18 12.00 -0.24
CA ALA A 336 2.78 11.65 -1.51
C ALA A 336 2.46 12.68 -2.59
N GLU A 337 3.27 12.67 -3.64
CA GLU A 337 3.09 13.49 -4.83
C GLU A 337 3.18 12.62 -6.07
N ILE A 338 2.26 12.81 -7.01
CA ILE A 338 2.29 12.22 -8.34
C ILE A 338 2.71 13.32 -9.30
N HIS A 339 3.89 13.17 -9.90
CA HIS A 339 4.41 14.06 -10.92
C HIS A 339 3.98 13.53 -12.29
N VAL A 340 3.14 14.30 -12.96
CA VAL A 340 2.60 13.96 -14.29
C VAL A 340 3.49 14.60 -15.34
N LYS A 341 4.27 13.77 -16.03
CA LYS A 341 5.18 14.20 -17.11
C LYS A 341 4.76 13.57 -18.43
N ALA A 342 5.22 14.15 -19.53
CA ALA A 342 5.04 13.55 -20.85
C ALA A 342 5.67 12.15 -20.97
N ALA A 343 6.76 11.90 -20.23
CA ALA A 343 7.45 10.60 -20.19
C ALA A 343 6.72 9.53 -19.33
N GLY A 344 5.76 9.92 -18.49
CA GLY A 344 5.07 9.02 -17.58
C GLY A 344 4.71 9.65 -16.24
N LEU A 345 4.20 8.82 -15.32
CA LEU A 345 3.89 9.21 -13.95
C LEU A 345 5.04 8.81 -13.03
N GLU A 346 5.48 9.72 -12.20
CA GLU A 346 6.41 9.43 -11.11
C GLU A 346 5.70 9.68 -9.78
N ILE A 347 5.81 8.74 -8.84
CA ILE A 347 5.31 8.93 -7.47
C ILE A 347 6.49 9.17 -6.55
N LEU A 348 6.36 10.20 -5.72
CA LEU A 348 7.32 10.56 -4.69
C LEU A 348 6.64 10.48 -3.33
N ALA A 349 7.22 9.70 -2.42
CA ALA A 349 6.80 9.69 -1.02
C ALA A 349 7.36 10.91 -0.28
N THR A 350 6.50 11.64 0.42
CA THR A 350 6.88 12.77 1.28
C THR A 350 6.59 12.49 2.76
N GLY A 351 5.67 11.57 3.06
CA GLY A 351 5.34 11.13 4.41
C GLY A 351 6.22 9.99 4.93
N SER A 352 6.31 9.88 6.25
CA SER A 352 7.17 8.91 6.96
C SER A 352 6.78 7.45 6.74
N THR A 353 5.49 7.16 6.56
CA THR A 353 4.97 5.81 6.29
C THR A 353 5.25 5.33 4.86
N GLY A 354 5.68 6.22 3.96
CA GLY A 354 6.10 5.88 2.60
C GLY A 354 4.97 5.47 1.65
N VAL A 355 5.33 5.33 0.37
CA VAL A 355 4.46 4.79 -0.69
C VAL A 355 4.93 3.39 -1.03
N PHE A 356 4.00 2.44 -1.17
CA PHE A 356 4.29 1.07 -1.58
C PHE A 356 3.78 0.84 -3.00
N VAL A 357 4.62 0.34 -3.90
CA VAL A 357 4.26 0.09 -5.30
C VAL A 357 4.18 -1.40 -5.55
N ARG A 358 3.13 -1.87 -6.23
CA ARG A 358 2.93 -3.29 -6.53
C ARG A 358 4.07 -3.80 -7.42
N LEU A 359 4.64 -4.95 -7.08
CA LEU A 359 5.72 -5.55 -7.85
C LEU A 359 5.33 -5.79 -9.31
N GLN A 360 6.30 -5.62 -10.21
CA GLN A 360 6.20 -5.92 -11.63
C GLN A 360 7.33 -6.89 -11.98
N GLY A 361 7.10 -8.17 -11.72
CA GLY A 361 8.12 -9.21 -11.83
C GLY A 361 9.12 -9.22 -10.67
N GLU A 362 10.23 -9.92 -10.86
CA GLU A 362 11.28 -10.06 -9.86
C GLU A 362 12.04 -8.75 -9.67
N GLN A 363 12.31 -8.37 -8.42
CA GLN A 363 12.99 -7.11 -8.07
C GLN A 363 14.16 -7.35 -7.10
N PRO A 364 15.35 -6.77 -7.35
CA PRO A 364 16.47 -6.87 -6.43
C PRO A 364 16.23 -6.01 -5.17
N LEU A 365 16.52 -6.60 -4.01
CA LEU A 365 16.36 -5.97 -2.71
C LEU A 365 17.68 -5.38 -2.20
N GLN A 366 17.55 -4.36 -1.36
CA GLN A 366 18.64 -3.70 -0.63
C GLN A 366 18.39 -3.78 0.88
N ASN A 367 19.44 -3.55 1.66
CA ASN A 367 19.32 -3.47 3.11
C ASN A 367 18.31 -2.38 3.49
N GLY A 368 17.39 -2.70 4.41
CA GLY A 368 16.38 -1.78 4.90
C GLY A 368 15.14 -1.65 4.01
N ASP A 369 15.05 -2.38 2.89
CA ASP A 369 13.83 -2.41 2.09
C ASP A 369 12.64 -2.96 2.87
N GLU A 370 11.48 -2.37 2.63
CA GLU A 370 10.23 -2.76 3.27
C GLU A 370 9.26 -3.36 2.26
N ILE A 371 8.71 -4.52 2.61
CA ILE A 371 7.82 -5.32 1.77
C ILE A 371 6.47 -5.40 2.46
N MET A 372 5.41 -5.07 1.74
CA MET A 372 4.04 -5.18 2.23
C MET A 372 3.31 -6.29 1.47
N ALA A 373 2.71 -7.22 2.22
CA ALA A 373 1.90 -8.30 1.67
C ALA A 373 0.74 -8.58 2.64
N GLY A 374 -0.51 -8.52 2.15
CA GLY A 374 -1.67 -8.55 3.05
C GLY A 374 -1.69 -7.31 3.96
N GLU A 375 -1.84 -7.52 5.26
CA GLU A 375 -1.69 -6.48 6.30
C GLU A 375 -0.29 -6.47 6.95
N GLU A 376 0.58 -7.40 6.54
CA GLU A 376 1.93 -7.58 7.07
C GLU A 376 2.93 -6.62 6.42
N LEU A 377 3.85 -6.08 7.23
CA LEU A 377 4.97 -5.26 6.81
C LEU A 377 6.28 -5.90 7.25
N PHE A 378 7.09 -6.32 6.28
CA PHE A 378 8.41 -6.91 6.51
C PHE A 378 9.50 -5.91 6.18
N ARG A 379 10.67 -6.08 6.80
CA ARG A 379 11.90 -5.38 6.46
C ARG A 379 13.04 -6.36 6.27
N VAL A 380 13.81 -6.10 5.23
CA VAL A 380 15.00 -6.86 4.88
C VAL A 380 16.20 -6.26 5.63
N GLU A 381 16.94 -7.10 6.32
CA GLU A 381 18.17 -6.76 7.02
C GLU A 381 19.31 -7.56 6.37
N ILE A 382 20.33 -6.85 5.88
CA ILE A 382 21.54 -7.39 5.25
C ILE A 382 22.71 -6.80 6.02
N ASP A 383 23.40 -7.62 6.81
CA ASP A 383 24.58 -7.22 7.59
C ASP A 383 25.89 -7.66 6.95
#